data_AF-A0A963A063-F1
#
_entry.id   AF-A0A963A063-F1
#
_cell.length_a   1.000
_cell.length_b   1.000
_cell.length_c   1.000
_cell.angle_alpha   90.00
_cell.angle_beta   90.00
_cell.angle_gamma   90.00
#
_symmetry.space_group_name_H-M   'P 1'
#
loop_
_entity.id
_entity.type
_entity.pdbx_description
1 polymer ?
#
loop_
_entity_poly.entity_id
_entity_poly.type
_entity_poly.pdbx_seq_one_letter_code
_entity_poly.pdbx_strand_id
1 'polypeptide(L)'
;MEQLLFTRPFWFLALPPMAVMLWILLKNRRTASPWQGVVDAHLLAHLLIGQSHRRPLLPILLLGLFWSLLITALAGPVWQRVPAVEFRLQVPPLVIVLDLSRSMNTRDVTPSRITLARAKLGLLLERLPQRAVALTVYTLRGHSVMPFTEDRRLVQQTLESLAPELMPVQGSLASAGLAFAGDQLRAFAAITGELLLVTDTADAAAPGIARQLAEAGFRVSVFAIGTSDG
;
A
#
# COMPACT_ATOMS: atom_id res chain seq x y z
N MET A 1 6.56 12.94 11.34
CA MET A 1 7.24 14.07 10.67
C MET A 1 7.31 13.74 9.20
N GLU A 2 6.59 14.47 8.36
CA GLU A 2 6.59 14.23 6.92
C GLU A 2 7.97 14.54 6.33
N GLN A 3 8.60 13.56 5.68
CA GLN A 3 9.88 13.76 5.01
C GLN A 3 9.63 14.05 3.52
N LEU A 4 10.10 15.21 3.07
CA LEU A 4 10.05 15.59 1.67
C LEU A 4 11.16 14.84 0.93
N LEU A 5 10.78 13.93 0.04
CA LEU A 5 11.73 13.14 -0.75
C LEU A 5 11.69 13.60 -2.20
N PHE A 6 12.87 13.70 -2.80
CA PHE A 6 13.03 14.01 -4.22
C PHE A 6 13.32 12.71 -4.97
N THR A 7 12.47 12.37 -5.93
CA THR A 7 12.60 11.11 -6.70
C THR A 7 13.85 11.13 -7.59
N ARG A 8 14.32 12.33 -7.98
CA ARG A 8 15.48 12.52 -8.87
C ARG A 8 16.35 13.69 -8.39
N PRO A 9 17.13 13.52 -7.31
CA PRO A 9 17.90 14.62 -6.70
C PRO A 9 18.99 15.19 -7.63
N PHE A 10 19.40 14.42 -8.64
CA PHE A 10 20.41 14.85 -9.63
C PHE A 10 20.01 16.10 -10.43
N TRP A 11 18.73 16.47 -10.51
CA TRP A 11 18.30 17.70 -11.18
C TRP A 11 18.77 18.97 -10.49
N PHE A 12 19.14 18.93 -9.20
CA PHE A 12 19.78 20.06 -8.52
C PHE A 12 21.15 20.41 -9.11
N LEU A 13 21.80 19.50 -9.85
CA LEU A 13 23.04 19.80 -10.57
C LEU A 13 22.84 20.81 -11.71
N ALA A 14 21.59 21.12 -12.10
CA ALA A 14 21.27 22.16 -13.07
C ALA A 14 21.30 23.59 -12.48
N LEU A 15 21.43 23.76 -11.16
CA LEU A 15 21.60 25.06 -10.51
C LEU A 15 22.92 25.78 -10.87
N PRO A 16 24.10 25.13 -10.86
CA PRO A 16 25.34 25.78 -11.27
C PRO A 16 25.34 26.36 -12.70
N PRO A 17 24.91 25.64 -13.76
CA PRO A 17 24.84 26.24 -15.10
C PRO A 17 23.85 27.40 -15.19
N MET A 18 22.74 27.35 -14.42
CA MET A 18 21.81 28.48 -14.29
C MET A 18 22.49 29.72 -13.68
N ALA A 19 23.26 29.55 -12.61
CA ALA A 19 23.98 30.65 -11.95
C ALA A 19 25.02 31.29 -12.88
N VAL A 20 25.75 30.48 -13.65
CA VAL A 20 26.72 30.96 -14.65
C VAL A 20 26.01 31.76 -15.75
N MET A 21 24.87 31.26 -16.26
CA MET A 21 24.07 31.96 -17.28
C MET A 21 23.57 33.31 -16.77
N LEU A 22 23.01 33.37 -15.56
CA LEU A 22 22.58 34.61 -14.92
C LEU A 22 23.74 35.59 -14.72
N TRP A 23 24.91 35.10 -14.31
CA TRP A 23 26.10 35.93 -14.14
C TRP A 23 26.59 36.54 -15.46
N ILE A 24 26.62 35.76 -16.55
CA ILE A 24 26.97 36.25 -17.90
C ILE A 24 25.96 37.32 -18.35
N LEU A 25 24.66 37.08 -18.18
CA LEU A 25 23.62 38.04 -18.55
C LEU A 25 23.71 39.34 -17.74
N LEU A 26 24.05 39.26 -16.46
CA LEU A 26 24.25 40.43 -15.59
C LEU A 26 25.55 41.18 -15.93
N LYS A 27 26.63 40.47 -16.28
CA LYS A 27 27.90 41.06 -16.72
C LYS A 27 27.75 41.77 -18.07
N ASN A 28 27.08 41.12 -19.03
CA ASN A 28 26.85 41.67 -20.38
C ASN A 28 25.86 42.85 -20.39
N ARG A 29 25.13 43.09 -19.29
CA ARG A 29 24.36 44.33 -19.11
C ARG A 29 25.22 45.54 -18.78
N ARG A 30 26.39 45.34 -18.16
CA ARG A 30 27.33 46.43 -17.85
C ARG A 30 28.12 46.86 -19.08
N THR A 31 28.30 45.99 -20.06
CA THR A 31 28.97 46.28 -21.35
C THR A 31 28.00 46.75 -22.43
N ALA A 32 27.01 47.58 -22.04
CA ALA A 32 26.08 48.19 -22.98
C ALA A 32 26.77 49.33 -23.77
N SER A 33 27.55 48.96 -24.77
CA SER A 33 27.33 49.41 -26.14
C SER A 33 28.20 48.57 -27.09
N PRO A 34 27.59 47.70 -27.93
CA PRO A 34 28.31 47.01 -29.02
C PRO A 34 29.04 47.97 -29.97
N TRP A 35 28.69 49.26 -29.93
CA TRP A 35 29.16 50.30 -30.82
C TRP A 35 30.36 51.09 -30.25
N GLN A 36 30.70 50.91 -28.96
CA GLN A 36 31.89 51.55 -28.37
C GLN A 36 33.22 50.96 -28.87
N GLY A 37 33.20 49.78 -29.48
CA GLY A 37 34.40 49.15 -30.05
C GLY A 37 34.62 49.43 -31.54
N VAL A 38 33.68 50.10 -32.23
CA VAL A 38 33.68 50.24 -33.70
C VAL A 38 33.55 51.70 -34.16
N VAL A 39 33.15 52.64 -33.29
CA VAL A 39 32.88 54.04 -33.67
C VAL A 39 33.56 55.01 -32.70
N ASP A 40 34.26 56.01 -33.26
CA ASP A 40 34.93 57.10 -32.52
C ASP A 40 34.00 57.87 -31.58
N ALA A 41 34.52 58.18 -30.38
CA ALA A 41 33.78 58.73 -29.25
C ALA A 41 33.03 60.04 -29.54
N HIS A 42 33.50 60.82 -30.53
CA HIS A 42 32.88 62.08 -30.96
C HIS A 42 31.53 61.87 -31.70
N LEU A 43 31.39 60.80 -32.49
CA LEU A 43 30.20 60.57 -33.34
C LEU A 43 29.05 59.88 -32.59
N LEU A 44 29.36 59.23 -31.47
CA LEU A 44 28.38 58.51 -30.65
C LEU A 44 27.39 59.47 -29.95
N ALA A 45 27.81 60.71 -29.68
CA ALA A 45 27.03 61.70 -28.92
C ALA A 45 25.77 62.19 -29.66
N HIS A 46 25.74 62.12 -31.00
CA HIS A 46 24.64 62.66 -31.82
C HIS A 46 23.75 61.59 -32.46
N LEU A 47 24.12 60.31 -32.39
CA LEU A 47 23.35 59.18 -32.95
C LEU A 47 22.43 58.50 -31.92
N LEU A 48 22.65 58.71 -30.62
CA LEU A 48 21.82 58.13 -29.56
C LEU A 48 20.68 59.08 -29.14
N ILE A 49 19.80 59.40 -30.09
CA ILE A 49 18.46 59.91 -29.76
C ILE A 49 17.64 58.70 -29.29
N GLY A 50 17.65 58.46 -27.98
CA GLY A 50 16.91 57.34 -27.40
C GLY A 50 17.46 56.97 -26.03
N GLN A 51 16.92 57.66 -25.03
CA GLN A 51 16.94 57.39 -23.60
C GLN A 51 17.82 56.21 -23.14
N SER A 52 18.74 56.53 -22.23
CA SER A 52 19.44 55.59 -21.34
C SER A 52 18.42 54.81 -20.48
N HIS A 53 17.68 53.88 -21.09
CA HIS A 53 16.84 52.93 -20.39
C HIS A 53 17.76 51.93 -19.72
N ARG A 54 18.00 52.14 -18.42
CA ARG A 54 18.53 51.10 -17.54
C ARG A 54 17.71 49.84 -17.79
N ARG A 55 18.33 48.80 -18.36
CA ARG A 55 17.61 47.55 -18.66
C ARG A 55 17.00 47.03 -17.37
N PRO A 56 15.66 46.85 -17.28
CA PRO A 56 15.02 46.45 -16.04
C PRO A 56 15.56 45.09 -15.61
N LEU A 57 15.84 44.93 -14.31
CA LEU A 57 16.30 43.66 -13.71
C LEU A 57 15.16 42.62 -13.64
N LEU A 58 13.91 43.09 -13.71
CA LEU A 58 12.69 42.29 -13.64
C LEU A 58 12.68 41.05 -14.55
N PRO A 59 12.96 41.14 -15.87
CA PRO A 59 12.98 39.95 -16.75
C PRO A 59 14.04 38.91 -16.37
N ILE A 60 15.20 39.32 -15.82
CA ILE A 60 16.22 38.38 -15.34
C ILE A 60 15.75 37.69 -14.06
N LEU A 61 15.12 38.45 -13.17
CA LEU A 61 14.60 37.91 -11.91
C LEU A 61 13.45 36.92 -12.17
N LEU A 62 12.56 37.24 -13.11
CA LEU A 62 11.51 36.33 -13.57
C LEU A 62 12.08 35.08 -14.24
N LEU A 63 13.13 35.21 -15.05
CA LEU A 63 13.79 34.05 -15.67
C LEU A 63 14.42 33.13 -14.62
N GLY A 64 15.10 33.69 -13.62
CA GLY A 64 15.68 32.93 -12.52
C GLY A 64 14.61 32.22 -11.67
N LEU A 65 13.50 32.91 -11.39
CA LEU A 65 12.36 32.33 -10.67
C LEU A 65 11.69 31.20 -11.47
N PHE A 66 11.48 31.39 -12.76
CA PHE A 66 10.89 30.36 -13.61
C PHE A 66 11.77 29.11 -13.67
N TRP A 67 13.09 29.30 -13.84
CA TRP A 67 14.03 28.19 -13.85
C TRP A 67 14.11 27.44 -12.52
N SER A 68 14.08 28.14 -11.38
CA SER A 68 14.09 27.48 -10.06
C SER A 68 12.83 26.65 -9.83
N LEU A 69 11.66 27.16 -10.24
CA LEU A 69 10.41 26.39 -10.23
C LEU A 69 10.50 25.16 -11.12
N LEU A 70 11.08 25.30 -12.33
CA LEU A 70 11.25 24.19 -13.26
C LEU A 70 12.14 23.09 -12.68
N ILE A 71 13.29 23.45 -12.10
CA ILE A 71 14.21 22.49 -11.46
C ILE A 71 13.51 21.78 -10.30
N THR A 72 12.76 22.52 -9.48
CA THR A 72 12.02 21.96 -8.35
C THR A 72 10.95 20.99 -8.84
N ALA A 73 10.21 21.32 -9.90
CA ALA A 73 9.22 20.42 -10.49
C ALA A 73 9.88 19.15 -11.08
N LEU A 74 11.02 19.27 -11.77
CA LEU A 74 11.74 18.15 -12.36
C LEU A 74 12.41 17.23 -11.32
N ALA A 75 12.81 17.77 -10.17
CA ALA A 75 13.32 16.97 -9.06
C ALA A 75 12.26 16.01 -8.49
N GLY A 76 10.99 16.25 -8.81
CA GLY A 76 9.86 15.41 -8.44
C GLY A 76 9.68 15.36 -6.93
N PRO A 77 9.27 16.48 -6.29
CA PRO A 77 8.94 16.51 -4.88
C PRO A 77 7.75 15.60 -4.68
N VAL A 78 7.96 14.53 -3.93
CA VAL A 78 6.89 13.59 -3.58
C VAL A 78 6.79 13.60 -2.07
N TRP A 79 5.61 13.98 -1.59
CA TRP A 79 5.23 13.68 -0.22
C TRP A 79 5.09 12.16 -0.11
N GLN A 80 5.89 11.56 0.76
CA GLN A 80 5.77 10.14 1.08
C GLN A 80 4.37 9.92 1.65
N ARG A 81 3.43 9.40 0.86
CA ARG A 81 2.23 8.77 1.41
C ARG A 81 2.74 7.55 2.14
N VAL A 82 2.80 7.63 3.47
CA VAL A 82 2.82 6.46 4.35
C VAL A 82 1.81 5.47 3.76
N PRO A 83 2.16 4.17 3.58
CA PRO A 83 1.27 3.22 2.95
C PRO A 83 -0.10 3.29 3.61
N ALA A 84 -1.16 3.18 2.80
CA ALA A 84 -2.57 3.35 3.15
C ALA A 84 -3.11 2.31 4.16
N VAL A 85 -2.42 2.16 5.29
CA VAL A 85 -2.74 1.28 6.42
C VAL A 85 -3.39 2.08 7.54
N GLU A 86 -3.03 3.36 7.73
CA GLU A 86 -3.58 4.18 8.82
C GLU A 86 -5.06 4.56 8.62
N PHE A 87 -5.57 4.60 7.38
CA PHE A 87 -6.96 5.02 7.14
C PHE A 87 -7.99 3.88 7.23
N ARG A 88 -7.57 2.64 7.56
CA ARG A 88 -8.40 1.44 7.47
C ARG A 88 -8.79 0.82 8.80
N LEU A 89 -8.60 1.52 9.92
CA LEU A 89 -8.86 1.01 11.27
C LEU A 89 -10.05 1.73 11.93
N GLN A 90 -11.25 1.52 11.38
CA GLN A 90 -12.46 1.58 12.22
C GLN A 90 -13.00 0.19 12.53
N VAL A 91 -12.73 -0.81 11.69
CA VAL A 91 -13.24 -2.18 11.85
C VAL A 91 -12.08 -3.18 11.74
N PRO A 92 -11.84 -4.04 12.75
CA PRO A 92 -10.78 -5.04 12.71
C PRO A 92 -10.92 -5.99 11.51
N PRO A 93 -9.85 -6.26 10.75
CA PRO A 93 -9.87 -7.23 9.66
C PRO A 93 -10.17 -8.65 10.16
N LEU A 94 -10.73 -9.49 9.29
CA LEU A 94 -11.07 -10.88 9.58
C LEU A 94 -10.22 -11.84 8.75
N VAL A 95 -9.67 -12.87 9.37
CA VAL A 95 -9.14 -14.05 8.68
C VAL A 95 -10.05 -15.23 8.94
N ILE A 96 -10.67 -15.77 7.89
CA ILE A 96 -11.40 -17.04 7.97
C ILE A 96 -10.39 -18.16 7.77
N VAL A 97 -10.31 -19.08 8.72
CA VAL A 97 -9.39 -20.22 8.73
C VAL A 97 -10.22 -21.49 8.62
N LEU A 98 -10.35 -22.01 7.40
CA LEU A 98 -11.24 -23.12 7.08
C LEU A 98 -10.48 -24.45 7.00
N ASP A 99 -10.94 -25.44 7.75
CA ASP A 99 -10.46 -26.82 7.65
C ASP A 99 -10.90 -27.43 6.32
N LEU A 100 -9.94 -27.97 5.55
CA LEU A 100 -10.19 -28.72 4.31
C LEU A 100 -9.65 -30.16 4.39
N SER A 101 -9.63 -30.74 5.58
CA SER A 101 -9.31 -32.15 5.81
C SER A 101 -10.43 -33.07 5.33
N ARG A 102 -10.13 -34.38 5.20
CA ARG A 102 -11.12 -35.38 4.75
C ARG A 102 -12.35 -35.46 5.64
N SER A 103 -12.23 -35.21 6.95
CA SER A 103 -13.35 -35.30 7.88
C SER A 103 -14.40 -34.21 7.62
N MET A 104 -14.02 -33.11 6.97
CA MET A 104 -14.95 -32.08 6.52
C MET A 104 -15.84 -32.53 5.35
N ASN A 105 -15.54 -33.66 4.70
CA ASN A 105 -16.42 -34.25 3.67
C ASN A 105 -17.49 -35.20 4.26
N THR A 106 -17.45 -35.45 5.58
CA THR A 106 -18.43 -36.29 6.28
C THR A 106 -19.84 -35.69 6.18
N ARG A 107 -20.85 -36.58 6.13
CA ARG A 107 -22.27 -36.26 5.94
C ARG A 107 -23.13 -36.52 7.18
N ASP A 108 -22.53 -36.47 8.36
CA ASP A 108 -23.21 -36.43 9.66
C ASP A 108 -24.12 -35.20 9.78
N VAL A 109 -23.77 -34.13 9.06
CA VAL A 109 -24.63 -32.97 8.82
C VAL A 109 -24.98 -32.86 7.33
N THR A 110 -26.25 -32.63 7.02
CA THR A 110 -26.71 -32.52 5.62
C THR A 110 -26.25 -31.20 5.00
N PRO A 111 -25.73 -31.20 3.75
CA PRO A 111 -25.35 -32.36 2.94
C PRO A 111 -23.92 -32.87 3.19
N SER A 112 -23.03 -32.02 3.68
CA SER A 112 -21.72 -32.38 4.25
C SER A 112 -21.22 -31.25 5.15
N ARG A 113 -20.28 -31.52 6.07
CA ARG A 113 -19.70 -30.49 6.98
C ARG A 113 -19.15 -29.30 6.21
N ILE A 114 -18.37 -29.51 5.15
CA ILE A 114 -17.80 -28.43 4.33
C ILE A 114 -18.88 -27.64 3.60
N THR A 115 -19.94 -28.29 3.14
CA THR A 115 -21.03 -27.59 2.46
C THR A 115 -21.82 -26.73 3.43
N LEU A 116 -22.07 -27.24 4.64
CA LEU A 116 -22.67 -26.48 5.72
C LEU A 116 -21.76 -25.29 6.14
N ALA A 117 -20.45 -25.51 6.22
CA ALA A 117 -19.46 -24.49 6.53
C ALA A 117 -19.55 -23.33 5.53
N ARG A 118 -19.49 -23.63 4.23
CA ARG A 118 -19.57 -22.64 3.14
C ARG A 118 -20.89 -21.88 3.18
N ALA A 119 -22.02 -22.58 3.34
CA ALA A 119 -23.33 -21.93 3.43
C ALA A 119 -23.42 -20.96 4.61
N LYS A 120 -22.99 -21.38 5.81
CA LYS A 120 -23.01 -20.52 7.00
C LYS A 120 -22.04 -19.35 6.92
N LEU A 121 -20.84 -19.57 6.37
CA LEU A 121 -19.87 -18.51 6.10
C LEU A 121 -20.38 -17.52 5.05
N GLY A 122 -21.11 -17.97 4.03
CA GLY A 122 -21.79 -17.12 3.06
C GLY A 122 -22.77 -16.17 3.75
N LEU A 123 -23.65 -16.71 4.61
CA LEU A 123 -24.60 -15.93 5.42
C LEU A 123 -23.89 -14.98 6.40
N LEU A 124 -22.76 -15.39 6.97
CA LEU A 124 -21.93 -14.54 7.82
C LEU A 124 -21.41 -13.34 7.02
N LEU A 125 -20.84 -13.58 5.84
CA LEU A 125 -20.26 -12.53 4.98
C LEU A 125 -21.29 -11.48 4.55
N GLU A 126 -22.54 -11.88 4.34
CA GLU A 126 -23.65 -10.96 4.02
C GLU A 126 -23.98 -10.00 5.19
N ARG A 127 -23.83 -10.46 6.43
CA ARG A 127 -24.19 -9.70 7.64
C ARG A 127 -23.02 -8.98 8.29
N LEU A 128 -21.79 -9.33 7.94
CA LEU A 128 -20.60 -8.69 8.48
C LEU A 128 -20.56 -7.20 8.08
N PRO A 129 -20.07 -6.29 8.94
CA PRO A 129 -19.77 -4.90 8.56
C PRO A 129 -18.65 -4.84 7.52
N GLN A 130 -18.60 -3.78 6.71
CA GLN A 130 -17.58 -3.61 5.66
C GLN A 130 -16.19 -3.56 6.30
N ARG A 131 -15.38 -4.59 6.01
CA ARG A 131 -14.04 -4.80 6.55
C ARG A 131 -13.23 -5.68 5.62
N ALA A 132 -11.91 -5.60 5.73
CA ALA A 132 -11.02 -6.50 5.01
C ALA A 132 -11.17 -7.94 5.52
N VAL A 133 -11.34 -8.88 4.60
CA VAL A 133 -11.44 -10.31 4.87
C VAL A 133 -10.36 -11.05 4.08
N ALA A 134 -9.64 -11.95 4.74
CA ALA A 134 -8.76 -12.92 4.10
C ALA A 134 -9.33 -14.34 4.28
N LEU A 135 -9.09 -15.21 3.29
CA LEU A 135 -9.52 -16.60 3.32
C LEU A 135 -8.29 -17.51 3.33
N THR A 136 -8.13 -18.23 4.43
CA THR A 136 -7.09 -19.21 4.67
C THR A 136 -7.71 -20.58 4.79
N VAL A 137 -7.09 -21.57 4.17
CA VAL A 137 -7.46 -22.98 4.33
C VAL A 137 -6.31 -23.74 4.97
N TYR A 138 -6.59 -24.84 5.64
CA TYR A 138 -5.53 -25.66 6.21
C TYR A 138 -5.83 -27.16 6.18
N THR A 139 -4.74 -27.93 6.19
CA THR A 139 -4.70 -29.35 6.54
C THR A 139 -3.56 -29.56 7.54
N LEU A 140 -2.39 -30.05 7.12
CA LEU A 140 -1.18 -30.07 7.94
C LEU A 140 -0.44 -28.73 7.96
N ARG A 141 -0.76 -27.84 7.02
CA ARG A 141 -0.22 -26.48 6.89
C ARG A 141 -1.31 -25.52 6.46
N GLY A 142 -1.15 -24.24 6.79
CA GLY A 142 -2.00 -23.17 6.31
C GLY A 142 -1.62 -22.72 4.90
N HIS A 143 -2.62 -22.39 4.09
CA HIS A 143 -2.48 -21.87 2.74
C HIS A 143 -3.41 -20.67 2.57
N SER A 144 -2.88 -19.59 1.97
CA SER A 144 -3.69 -18.41 1.65
C SER A 144 -4.40 -18.68 0.33
N VAL A 145 -5.72 -18.70 0.37
CA VAL A 145 -6.56 -18.78 -0.84
C VAL A 145 -6.85 -17.38 -1.35
N MET A 146 -7.13 -16.46 -0.42
CA MET A 146 -7.40 -15.07 -0.73
C MET A 146 -6.67 -14.16 0.26
N PRO A 147 -5.83 -13.22 -0.23
CA PRO A 147 -5.29 -12.16 0.61
C PRO A 147 -6.41 -11.22 1.08
N PHE A 148 -6.08 -10.27 1.98
CA PHE A 148 -7.05 -9.31 2.48
C PHE A 148 -7.72 -8.51 1.35
N THR A 149 -9.05 -8.58 1.30
CA THR A 149 -9.88 -7.83 0.36
C THR A 149 -11.16 -7.34 1.03
N GLU A 150 -11.71 -6.24 0.53
CA GLU A 150 -13.04 -5.74 0.93
C GLU A 150 -14.14 -6.20 -0.05
N ASP A 151 -13.76 -6.86 -1.16
CA ASP A 151 -14.71 -7.41 -2.14
C ASP A 151 -15.30 -8.73 -1.63
N ARG A 152 -16.47 -8.61 -1.00
CA ARG A 152 -17.22 -9.76 -0.48
C ARG A 152 -17.66 -10.75 -1.55
N ARG A 153 -17.97 -10.27 -2.76
CA ARG A 153 -18.47 -11.16 -3.83
C ARG A 153 -17.35 -12.10 -4.25
N LEU A 154 -16.14 -11.57 -4.36
CA LEU A 154 -14.96 -12.37 -4.66
C LEU A 154 -14.68 -13.42 -3.57
N VAL A 155 -14.78 -13.03 -2.28
CA VAL A 155 -14.64 -13.97 -1.15
C VAL A 155 -15.70 -15.08 -1.22
N GLN A 156 -16.97 -14.72 -1.46
CA GLN A 156 -18.07 -15.69 -1.56
C GLN A 156 -17.87 -16.68 -2.72
N GLN A 157 -17.57 -16.19 -3.92
CA GLN A 157 -17.29 -17.03 -5.09
C GLN A 157 -16.13 -18.00 -4.84
N THR A 158 -15.09 -17.50 -4.16
CA THR A 158 -13.92 -18.33 -3.85
C THR A 158 -14.27 -19.40 -2.83
N LEU A 159 -15.00 -19.04 -1.78
CA LEU A 159 -15.50 -19.96 -0.77
C LEU A 159 -16.32 -21.10 -1.39
N GLU A 160 -17.18 -20.81 -2.37
CA GLU A 160 -17.99 -21.81 -3.08
C GLU A 160 -17.15 -22.82 -3.86
N SER A 161 -15.96 -22.46 -4.32
CA SER A 161 -15.06 -23.38 -5.04
C SER A 161 -14.21 -24.28 -4.13
N LEU A 162 -14.18 -24.01 -2.82
CA LEU A 162 -13.35 -24.78 -1.89
C LEU A 162 -13.91 -26.18 -1.62
N ALA A 163 -13.01 -27.15 -1.73
CA ALA A 163 -13.30 -28.56 -1.48
C ALA A 163 -12.04 -29.26 -0.91
N PRO A 164 -12.18 -30.27 -0.02
CA PRO A 164 -11.05 -31.02 0.56
C PRO A 164 -10.12 -31.65 -0.48
N GLU A 165 -10.64 -31.97 -1.67
CA GLU A 165 -9.91 -32.58 -2.79
C GLU A 165 -8.86 -31.63 -3.39
N LEU A 166 -8.95 -30.32 -3.15
CA LEU A 166 -7.95 -29.33 -3.60
C LEU A 166 -6.65 -29.42 -2.80
N MET A 167 -6.65 -30.04 -1.62
CA MET A 167 -5.50 -30.07 -0.73
C MET A 167 -4.54 -31.21 -1.11
N PRO A 168 -3.25 -30.90 -1.38
CA PRO A 168 -2.27 -31.89 -1.85
C PRO A 168 -1.91 -32.91 -0.76
N VAL A 169 -1.94 -32.48 0.50
CA VAL A 169 -1.64 -33.32 1.65
C VAL A 169 -2.80 -33.24 2.63
N GLN A 170 -3.21 -34.41 3.12
CA GLN A 170 -4.37 -34.57 3.99
C GLN A 170 -3.94 -34.64 5.46
N GLY A 171 -4.84 -34.25 6.36
CA GLY A 171 -4.63 -34.13 7.80
C GLY A 171 -5.36 -32.91 8.34
N SER A 172 -5.46 -32.78 9.66
CA SER A 172 -6.01 -31.58 10.31
C SER A 172 -5.08 -31.15 11.44
N LEU A 173 -4.46 -29.98 11.26
CA LEU A 173 -3.56 -29.34 12.21
C LEU A 173 -3.98 -27.87 12.34
N ALA A 174 -5.03 -27.65 13.13
CA ALA A 174 -5.62 -26.33 13.38
C ALA A 174 -4.59 -25.32 13.91
N SER A 175 -3.62 -25.77 14.73
CA SER A 175 -2.50 -24.94 15.19
C SER A 175 -1.67 -24.35 14.05
N ALA A 176 -1.42 -25.10 12.98
CA ALA A 176 -0.71 -24.60 11.80
C ALA A 176 -1.55 -23.61 10.99
N GLY A 177 -2.86 -23.86 10.85
CA GLY A 177 -3.80 -22.92 10.22
C GLY A 177 -3.87 -21.58 10.98
N LEU A 178 -3.99 -21.64 12.32
CA LEU A 178 -4.01 -20.46 13.18
C LEU A 178 -2.69 -19.68 13.15
N ALA A 179 -1.55 -20.38 13.21
CA ALA A 179 -0.24 -19.72 13.14
C ALA A 179 -0.06 -18.96 11.82
N PHE A 180 -0.38 -19.62 10.70
CA PHE A 180 -0.29 -19.00 9.37
C PHE A 180 -1.24 -17.80 9.21
N ALA A 181 -2.45 -17.88 9.75
CA ALA A 181 -3.40 -16.77 9.75
C ALA A 181 -2.93 -15.59 10.63
N GLY A 182 -2.29 -15.88 11.77
CA GLY A 182 -1.64 -14.88 12.61
C GLY A 182 -0.51 -14.15 11.87
N ASP A 183 0.32 -14.88 11.14
CA ASP A 183 1.39 -14.31 10.33
C ASP A 183 0.84 -13.43 9.19
N GLN A 184 -0.30 -13.78 8.60
CA GLN A 184 -0.99 -12.90 7.64
C GLN A 184 -1.45 -11.58 8.27
N LEU A 185 -2.04 -11.61 9.46
CA LEU A 185 -2.45 -10.39 10.16
C LEU A 185 -1.25 -9.48 10.47
N ARG A 186 -0.13 -10.08 10.90
CA ARG A 186 1.13 -9.35 11.13
C ARG A 186 1.69 -8.77 9.83
N ALA A 187 1.70 -9.54 8.75
CA ALA A 187 2.16 -9.08 7.43
C ALA A 187 1.27 -7.97 6.85
N PHE A 188 -0.02 -7.97 7.19
CA PHE A 188 -0.96 -6.89 6.87
C PHE A 188 -0.80 -5.66 7.76
N ALA A 189 0.14 -5.69 8.72
CA ALA A 189 0.35 -4.65 9.73
C ALA A 189 -0.92 -4.31 10.52
N ALA A 190 -1.75 -5.32 10.80
CA ALA A 190 -2.95 -5.17 11.62
C ALA A 190 -2.56 -4.96 13.10
N ILE A 191 -3.05 -3.88 13.71
CA ILE A 191 -2.90 -3.64 15.17
C ILE A 191 -3.86 -4.52 15.96
N THR A 192 -5.08 -4.69 15.46
CA THR A 192 -6.11 -5.59 15.97
C THR A 192 -6.68 -6.40 14.81
N GLY A 193 -7.28 -7.56 15.10
CA GLY A 193 -7.81 -8.44 14.07
C GLY A 193 -8.62 -9.58 14.66
N GLU A 194 -9.47 -10.18 13.84
CA GLU A 194 -10.26 -11.35 14.19
C GLU A 194 -9.82 -12.54 13.36
N LEU A 195 -9.74 -13.71 14.00
CA LEU A 195 -9.60 -14.99 13.34
C LEU A 195 -10.85 -15.81 13.62
N LEU A 196 -11.43 -16.38 12.57
CA LEU A 196 -12.54 -17.32 12.67
C LEU A 196 -12.06 -18.69 12.21
N LEU A 197 -11.78 -19.58 13.18
CA LEU A 197 -11.46 -20.98 12.91
C LEU A 197 -12.74 -21.74 12.63
N VAL A 198 -12.85 -22.37 11.47
CA VAL A 198 -13.98 -23.18 11.06
C VAL A 198 -13.50 -24.60 10.89
N THR A 199 -13.86 -25.48 11.82
CA THR A 199 -13.31 -26.83 11.90
C THR A 199 -14.27 -27.79 12.59
N ASP A 200 -14.07 -29.09 12.38
CA ASP A 200 -14.72 -30.13 13.17
C ASP A 200 -13.89 -30.54 14.40
N THR A 201 -12.58 -30.41 14.32
CA THR A 201 -11.63 -30.88 15.33
C THR A 201 -10.46 -29.90 15.45
N ALA A 202 -9.76 -29.95 16.59
CA ALA A 202 -8.56 -29.14 16.81
C ALA A 202 -7.52 -29.98 17.54
N ASP A 203 -6.26 -29.85 17.12
CA ASP A 203 -5.14 -30.51 17.77
C ASP A 203 -4.82 -29.87 19.13
N ALA A 204 -4.11 -30.61 19.98
CA ALA A 204 -3.80 -30.19 21.35
C ALA A 204 -2.97 -28.89 21.44
N ALA A 205 -2.25 -28.51 20.38
CA ALA A 205 -1.45 -27.28 20.36
C ALA A 205 -2.28 -26.04 19.98
N ALA A 206 -3.44 -26.20 19.34
CA ALA A 206 -4.27 -25.09 18.85
C ALA A 206 -4.68 -24.09 19.95
N PRO A 207 -5.07 -24.50 21.17
CA PRO A 207 -5.37 -23.56 22.26
C PRO A 207 -4.16 -22.71 22.67
N GLY A 208 -2.94 -23.27 22.61
CA GLY A 208 -1.70 -22.55 22.91
C GLY A 208 -1.43 -21.44 21.89
N ILE A 209 -1.57 -21.75 20.60
CA ILE A 209 -1.46 -20.76 19.52
C ILE A 209 -2.55 -19.69 19.64
N ALA A 210 -3.80 -20.08 19.93
CA ALA A 210 -4.89 -19.14 20.11
C ALA A 210 -4.63 -18.14 21.26
N ARG A 211 -4.02 -18.58 22.36
CA ARG A 211 -3.59 -17.69 23.46
C ARG A 211 -2.50 -16.72 23.02
N GLN A 212 -1.48 -17.19 22.31
CA GLN A 212 -0.43 -16.32 21.78
C GLN A 212 -0.98 -15.24 20.84
N LEU A 213 -1.98 -15.59 20.01
CA LEU A 213 -2.66 -14.63 19.15
C LEU A 213 -3.51 -13.62 19.95
N ALA A 214 -4.17 -14.08 21.01
CA ALA A 214 -4.93 -13.20 21.91
C ALA A 214 -4.01 -12.20 22.64
N GLU A 215 -2.86 -12.65 23.12
CA GLU A 215 -1.83 -11.78 23.74
C GLU A 215 -1.27 -10.76 22.74
N ALA A 216 -1.23 -11.11 21.45
CA ALA A 216 -0.83 -10.21 20.37
C ALA A 216 -1.95 -9.23 19.93
N GLY A 217 -3.11 -9.23 20.57
CA GLY A 217 -4.23 -8.32 20.25
C GLY A 217 -5.21 -8.85 19.20
N PHE A 218 -5.12 -10.13 18.84
CA PHE A 218 -6.02 -10.77 17.88
C PHE A 218 -7.07 -11.64 18.55
N ARG A 219 -8.34 -11.46 18.20
CA ARG A 219 -9.44 -12.26 18.74
C ARG A 219 -9.62 -13.54 17.94
N VAL A 220 -9.42 -14.68 18.56
CA VAL A 220 -9.71 -16.00 17.95
C VAL A 220 -11.11 -16.44 18.35
N SER A 221 -11.95 -16.71 17.36
CA SER A 221 -13.29 -17.30 17.50
C SER A 221 -13.32 -18.65 16.80
N VAL A 222 -14.06 -19.60 17.36
CA VAL A 222 -14.19 -20.95 16.78
C VAL A 222 -15.63 -21.19 16.37
N PHE A 223 -15.79 -21.70 15.15
CA PHE A 223 -17.03 -22.17 14.59
C PHE A 223 -16.93 -23.67 14.35
N ALA A 224 -17.32 -24.43 15.36
CA ALA A 224 -17.29 -25.89 15.34
C ALA A 224 -18.38 -26.44 14.41
N ILE A 225 -18.03 -27.43 13.58
CA ILE A 225 -18.95 -28.08 12.64
C ILE A 225 -18.88 -29.59 12.84
N GLY A 226 -20.02 -30.19 13.19
CA GLY A 226 -20.16 -31.63 13.36
C GLY A 226 -21.24 -31.94 14.37
N THR A 227 -21.46 -33.22 14.63
CA THR A 227 -22.35 -33.71 15.67
C THR A 227 -21.56 -34.24 16.87
N SER A 228 -22.25 -34.45 18.01
CA SER A 228 -21.65 -35.12 19.18
C SER A 228 -21.28 -36.58 18.91
N ASP A 229 -21.91 -37.19 17.91
CA ASP A 229 -21.85 -38.62 17.65
C ASP A 229 -20.82 -38.99 16.57
N GLY A 230 -20.17 -37.96 15.99
CA GLY A 230 -19.12 -38.09 15.00
C GLY A 230 -19.53 -37.77 13.58
#